data_AF-Q57VV3-F1
#
_entry.id   AF-Q57VV3-F1
#
_cell.length_a   1.000
_cell.length_b   1.000
_cell.length_c   1.000
_cell.angle_alpha   90.00
_cell.angle_beta   90.00
_cell.angle_gamma   90.00
#
_symmetry.space_group_name_H-M   'P 1'
#
loop_
_entity.id
_entity.type
_entity.pdbx_description
1 polymer ?
#
loop_
_entity_poly.entity_id
_entity_poly.type
_entity_poly.pdbx_seq_one_letter_code
_entity_poly.pdbx_strand_id
1 'polypeptide(L)'
;MGRGFGRGLRVAIVTHAQGKNTGKKTPRGLRGSRQIKRKRFQQKHDDQLKLEESMGLGPVTKRVAEKPLAQQIAAVQFPHVINKRQKGFKQLRKQIIHGVKSIRRRHAERKRKQAGNSDPTRGHASS
;
A
#
# COMPACT_ATOMS: atom_id res chain seq x y z
N MET A 1 47.32 21.95 12.46
CA MET A 1 46.58 20.79 13.00
C MET A 1 45.27 21.31 13.60
N GLY A 2 44.12 20.74 13.21
CA GLY A 2 42.79 21.37 13.33
C GLY A 2 42.37 21.75 14.75
N ARG A 3 41.96 23.01 14.93
CA ARG A 3 41.34 23.51 16.17
C ARG A 3 39.91 22.99 16.25
N GLY A 4 39.68 21.98 17.08
CA GLY A 4 38.35 21.44 17.38
C GLY A 4 37.48 22.42 18.17
N PHE A 5 36.93 23.44 17.51
CA PHE A 5 35.81 24.23 18.03
C PHE A 5 34.53 23.39 17.99
N GLY A 6 34.35 22.47 18.95
CA GLY A 6 33.23 21.51 18.91
C GLY A 6 32.49 21.31 20.22
N ARG A 7 32.91 21.96 21.31
CA ARG A 7 32.23 21.87 22.61
C ARG A 7 31.92 23.28 23.12
N GLY A 8 31.14 24.01 22.33
CA GLY A 8 30.50 25.23 22.81
C GLY A 8 29.67 24.87 24.04
N LEU A 9 30.03 25.45 25.18
CA LEU A 9 29.26 25.43 26.41
C LEU A 9 27.81 25.79 26.06
N ARG A 10 26.93 24.78 26.03
CA ARG A 10 25.51 25.05 26.19
C ARG A 10 25.34 25.31 27.67
N VAL A 11 25.20 26.58 28.02
CA VAL A 11 24.81 27.02 29.36
C VAL A 11 23.49 26.32 29.68
N ALA A 12 23.58 25.23 30.44
CA ALA A 12 22.42 24.52 30.95
C ALA A 12 21.93 25.30 32.16
N ILE A 13 20.92 26.14 31.96
CA ILE A 13 20.19 26.74 33.08
C ILE A 13 19.53 25.57 33.82
N VAL A 14 20.05 25.28 35.01
CA VAL A 14 19.52 24.29 35.94
C VAL A 14 18.23 24.86 36.51
N THR A 15 17.11 24.64 35.83
CA THR A 15 15.81 24.68 36.48
C THR A 15 15.49 23.27 36.99
N HIS A 16 15.28 23.15 38.30
CA HIS A 16 14.96 21.92 39.02
C HIS A 16 13.70 21.24 38.50
N ALA A 17 13.82 20.47 37.42
CA ALA A 17 12.87 19.43 37.02
C ALA A 17 13.53 18.50 36.00
N GLN A 18 14.58 17.79 36.40
CA GLN A 18 15.11 16.63 35.68
C GLN A 18 14.12 15.45 35.79
N GLY A 19 12.87 15.66 35.40
CA GLY A 19 11.89 14.61 35.21
C GLY A 19 11.98 14.12 33.78
N LYS A 20 12.51 12.91 33.60
CA LYS A 20 12.52 12.14 32.34
C LYS A 20 11.25 12.43 31.53
N ASN A 21 11.41 12.89 30.28
CA ASN A 21 10.36 13.39 29.38
C ASN A 21 9.35 12.33 28.90
N THR A 22 9.03 11.32 29.71
CA THR A 22 7.97 10.33 29.45
C THR A 22 6.60 10.98 29.64
N GLY A 23 6.16 11.75 28.64
CA GLY A 23 4.76 12.19 28.51
C GLY A 23 4.55 13.69 28.29
N LYS A 24 5.52 14.54 28.61
CA LYS A 24 5.40 15.99 28.41
C LYS A 24 5.67 16.34 26.94
N LYS A 25 4.60 16.63 26.18
CA LYS A 25 4.71 17.14 24.81
C LYS A 25 5.60 18.39 24.82
N THR A 26 6.61 18.44 23.96
CA THR A 26 7.44 19.64 23.81
C THR A 26 6.56 20.85 23.47
N PRO A 27 6.73 21.98 24.17
CA PRO A 27 5.93 23.19 23.93
C PRO A 27 6.15 23.69 22.51
N ARG A 28 5.13 24.31 21.90
CA ARG A 28 5.11 24.62 20.45
C ARG A 28 6.34 25.41 19.98
N GLY A 29 6.85 26.32 20.80
CA GLY A 29 8.04 27.15 20.50
C GLY A 29 9.39 26.42 20.60
N LEU A 30 9.47 25.28 21.31
CA LEU A 30 10.68 24.46 21.43
C LEU A 30 10.64 23.22 20.52
N ARG A 31 9.65 23.10 19.65
CA ARG A 31 9.56 21.99 18.68
C ARG A 31 10.55 22.23 17.55
N GLY A 32 11.35 21.21 17.25
CA GLY A 32 12.24 21.26 16.08
C GLY A 32 11.45 21.50 14.79
N SER A 33 12.06 22.20 13.84
CA SER A 33 11.48 22.55 12.53
C SER A 33 10.88 21.33 11.82
N ARG A 34 11.52 20.16 11.91
CA ARG A 34 11.05 18.89 11.35
C ARG A 34 9.70 18.44 11.94
N GLN A 35 9.50 18.57 13.25
CA GLN A 35 8.23 18.20 13.90
C GLN A 35 7.09 19.13 13.48
N ILE A 36 7.38 20.43 13.37
CA ILE A 36 6.41 21.43 12.89
C ILE A 36 5.99 21.12 11.45
N LYS A 37 6.96 20.86 10.56
CA LYS A 37 6.70 20.51 9.15
C LYS A 37 5.88 19.22 9.01
N ARG A 38 6.23 18.17 9.75
CA ARG A 38 5.47 16.90 9.74
C ARG A 38 4.02 17.11 10.16
N LYS A 39 3.77 17.88 11.24
CA LYS A 39 2.40 18.18 11.68
C LYS A 39 1.62 18.94 10.60
N ARG A 40 2.24 19.97 9.99
CA ARG A 40 1.60 20.74 8.90
C ARG A 40 1.26 19.86 7.70
N PHE A 41 2.15 18.95 7.32
CA PHE A 41 1.92 18.02 6.21
C PHE A 41 0.74 17.09 6.50
N GLN A 42 0.67 16.54 7.71
CA GLN A 42 -0.43 15.67 8.12
C GLN A 42 -1.77 16.41 8.15
N GLN A 43 -1.80 17.63 8.71
CA GLN A 43 -3.00 18.48 8.68
C GLN A 43 -3.47 18.77 7.25
N LYS A 44 -2.55 19.11 6.33
CA LYS A 44 -2.92 19.33 4.92
C LYS A 44 -3.55 18.10 4.27
N HIS A 45 -3.01 16.91 4.53
CA HIS A 45 -3.59 15.67 3.99
C HIS A 45 -4.97 15.38 4.58
N ASP A 46 -5.15 15.58 5.88
CA ASP A 46 -6.44 15.39 6.54
C ASP A 46 -7.49 16.39 6.03
N ASP A 47 -7.11 17.65 5.83
CA ASP A 47 -7.97 18.69 5.28
C ASP A 47 -8.33 18.41 3.81
N GLN A 48 -7.38 17.90 3.02
CA GLN A 48 -7.62 17.48 1.65
C GLN A 48 -8.59 16.30 1.57
N LEU A 49 -8.43 15.28 2.42
CA LEU A 49 -9.35 14.14 2.51
C LEU A 49 -10.76 14.59 2.88
N LYS A 50 -10.91 15.48 3.86
CA LYS A 50 -12.23 16.04 4.25
C LYS A 50 -12.88 16.84 3.13
N LEU A 51 -12.09 17.59 2.36
CA LEU A 51 -12.60 18.33 1.21
C LEU A 51 -13.10 17.37 0.12
N GLU A 52 -12.30 16.33 -0.21
CA GLU A 52 -12.69 15.28 -1.15
C GLU A 52 -13.96 14.55 -0.69
N GLU A 53 -14.09 14.22 0.59
CA GLU A 53 -15.31 13.65 1.18
C GLU A 53 -16.52 14.60 1.05
N SER A 54 -16.35 15.90 1.35
CA SER A 54 -17.42 16.90 1.26
C SER A 54 -17.90 17.15 -0.18
N MET A 55 -17.01 16.99 -1.16
CA MET A 55 -17.34 17.08 -2.58
C MET A 55 -17.95 15.77 -3.13
N GLY A 56 -18.08 14.72 -2.30
CA GLY A 56 -18.49 13.39 -2.77
C GLY A 56 -17.44 12.71 -3.66
N LEU A 57 -16.22 13.24 -3.70
CA LEU A 57 -15.04 12.68 -4.37
C LEU A 57 -14.29 11.69 -3.48
N GLY A 58 -14.97 11.13 -2.46
CA GLY A 58 -14.45 10.00 -1.70
C GLY A 58 -13.95 8.92 -2.67
N PRO A 59 -12.96 8.11 -2.29
CA PRO A 59 -12.28 7.22 -3.21
C PRO A 59 -13.35 6.46 -3.96
N VAL A 60 -13.49 6.80 -5.25
CA VAL A 60 -14.34 6.06 -6.13
C VAL A 60 -13.63 4.72 -6.20
N THR A 61 -13.99 3.85 -5.27
CA THR A 61 -13.91 2.42 -5.44
C THR A 61 -14.88 2.19 -6.58
N LYS A 62 -14.46 2.61 -7.79
CA LYS A 62 -14.88 2.01 -9.03
C LYS A 62 -14.64 0.57 -8.68
N ARG A 63 -15.72 -0.14 -8.34
CA ARG A 63 -15.74 -1.58 -8.33
C ARG A 63 -15.30 -1.83 -9.75
N VAL A 64 -13.99 -2.02 -9.94
CA VAL A 64 -13.42 -2.27 -11.25
C VAL A 64 -14.11 -3.56 -11.58
N ALA A 65 -15.19 -3.47 -12.36
CA ALA A 65 -16.05 -4.58 -12.66
C ALA A 65 -15.10 -5.69 -13.07
N GLU A 66 -15.15 -6.81 -12.35
CA GLU A 66 -14.13 -7.83 -12.49
C GLU A 66 -14.02 -8.14 -13.98
N LYS A 67 -12.86 -7.84 -14.57
CA LYS A 67 -12.71 -7.94 -16.03
C LYS A 67 -13.13 -9.35 -16.44
N PRO A 68 -13.92 -9.52 -17.51
CA PRO A 68 -14.31 -10.85 -17.96
C PRO A 68 -13.07 -11.70 -18.22
N LEU A 69 -13.18 -13.01 -18.01
CA LEU A 69 -12.07 -13.97 -18.14
C LEU A 69 -11.29 -13.79 -19.45
N ALA A 70 -12.00 -13.54 -20.56
CA ALA A 70 -11.39 -13.30 -21.87
C ALA A 70 -10.45 -12.07 -21.88
N GLN A 71 -10.86 -10.96 -21.26
CA GLN A 71 -10.05 -9.75 -21.16
C GLN A 71 -8.85 -9.95 -20.22
N GLN A 72 -9.02 -10.73 -19.15
CA GLN A 72 -7.89 -11.09 -18.28
C GLN A 72 -6.83 -11.91 -19.03
N ILE A 73 -7.25 -12.85 -19.86
CA ILE A 73 -6.36 -13.67 -20.70
C ILE A 73 -5.67 -12.81 -21.77
N ALA A 74 -6.42 -11.91 -22.43
CA ALA A 74 -5.86 -11.02 -23.44
C ALA A 74 -4.85 -10.01 -22.88
N ALA A 75 -5.00 -9.61 -21.61
CA ALA A 75 -4.08 -8.70 -20.96
C ALA A 75 -2.74 -9.33 -20.56
N VAL A 76 -2.58 -10.66 -20.68
CA VAL A 76 -1.33 -11.31 -20.29
C VAL A 76 -0.24 -10.99 -21.29
N GLN A 77 0.78 -10.27 -20.82
CA GLN A 77 1.97 -10.00 -21.59
C GLN A 77 2.95 -11.16 -21.46
N PHE A 78 3.50 -11.60 -22.59
CA PHE A 78 4.53 -12.62 -22.65
C PHE A 78 5.81 -12.06 -23.25
N PRO A 79 6.99 -12.53 -22.81
CA PRO A 79 8.26 -12.03 -23.34
C PRO A 79 8.34 -12.28 -24.85
N HIS A 80 8.73 -11.26 -25.60
CA HIS A 80 8.94 -11.38 -27.03
C HIS A 80 10.15 -12.28 -27.31
N VAL A 81 9.96 -13.34 -28.09
CA VAL A 81 11.04 -14.27 -28.44
C VAL A 81 11.81 -13.72 -29.63
N ILE A 82 13.00 -13.17 -29.36
CA ILE A 82 13.90 -12.66 -30.40
C ILE A 82 14.58 -13.83 -31.16
N ASN A 83 14.94 -14.91 -30.45
CA ASN A 83 15.61 -16.06 -31.02
C ASN A 83 14.62 -17.13 -31.50
N LYS A 84 14.17 -16.99 -32.76
CA LYS A 84 13.21 -17.89 -33.43
C LYS A 84 13.72 -19.33 -33.61
N ARG A 85 15.03 -19.56 -33.52
CA ARG A 85 15.68 -20.84 -33.89
C ARG A 85 15.50 -21.93 -32.81
N GLN A 86 14.29 -22.46 -32.68
CA GLN A 86 13.92 -23.75 -32.05
C GLN A 86 13.48 -23.73 -30.57
N LYS A 87 14.32 -23.36 -29.60
CA LYS A 87 13.96 -23.54 -28.16
C LYS A 87 13.06 -22.43 -27.59
N GLY A 88 13.16 -21.21 -28.11
CA GLY A 88 12.43 -20.04 -27.61
C GLY A 88 10.90 -20.19 -27.73
N PHE A 89 10.39 -20.65 -28.89
CA PHE A 89 8.95 -20.82 -29.10
C PHE A 89 8.34 -21.93 -28.24
N LYS A 90 9.06 -23.04 -28.03
CA LYS A 90 8.58 -24.12 -27.14
C LYS A 90 8.45 -23.62 -25.70
N GLN A 91 9.42 -22.84 -25.23
CA GLN A 91 9.38 -22.23 -23.90
C GLN A 91 8.26 -21.18 -23.79
N LEU A 92 8.14 -20.29 -24.78
CA LEU A 92 7.06 -19.30 -24.85
C LEU A 92 5.69 -19.96 -24.83
N ARG A 93 5.47 -21.00 -25.64
CA ARG A 93 4.21 -21.75 -25.64
C ARG A 93 3.90 -22.33 -24.27
N LYS A 94 4.89 -22.90 -23.58
CA LYS A 94 4.72 -23.38 -22.20
C LYS A 94 4.33 -22.24 -21.26
N GLN A 95 5.01 -21.10 -21.32
CA GLN A 95 4.70 -19.92 -20.51
C GLN A 95 3.27 -19.42 -20.76
N ILE A 96 2.84 -19.36 -22.02
CA ILE A 96 1.46 -18.99 -22.40
C ILE A 96 0.46 -19.94 -21.78
N ILE A 97 0.62 -21.24 -21.97
CA ILE A 97 -0.29 -22.26 -21.44
C ILE A 97 -0.35 -22.19 -19.91
N HIS A 98 0.80 -22.11 -19.23
CA HIS A 98 0.87 -22.02 -17.77
C HIS A 98 0.22 -20.73 -17.25
N GLY A 99 0.46 -19.60 -17.90
CA GLY A 99 -0.15 -18.31 -17.58
C GLY A 99 -1.68 -18.38 -17.68
N VAL A 100 -2.21 -18.82 -18.82
CA VAL A 100 -3.65 -18.97 -19.03
C VAL A 100 -4.27 -19.97 -18.05
N LYS A 101 -3.63 -21.12 -17.80
CA LYS A 101 -4.10 -22.11 -16.83
C LYS A 101 -4.20 -21.52 -15.42
N SER A 102 -3.23 -20.72 -15.01
CA SER A 102 -3.23 -20.06 -13.69
C SER A 102 -4.38 -19.07 -13.53
N ILE A 103 -4.68 -18.29 -14.59
CA ILE A 103 -5.79 -17.32 -14.60
C ILE A 103 -7.13 -18.05 -14.53
N ARG A 104 -7.32 -19.10 -15.34
CA ARG A 104 -8.53 -19.93 -15.30
C ARG A 104 -8.76 -20.53 -13.92
N ARG A 105 -7.69 -21.02 -13.27
CA ARG A 105 -7.76 -21.58 -11.91
C ARG A 105 -8.21 -20.52 -10.90
N ARG A 106 -7.58 -19.35 -10.88
CA ARG A 106 -7.96 -18.23 -9.98
C ARG A 106 -9.38 -17.76 -10.23
N HIS A 107 -9.81 -17.67 -11.48
CA HIS A 107 -11.18 -17.30 -11.85
C HIS A 107 -12.21 -18.32 -11.34
N ALA A 108 -11.92 -19.62 -11.50
CA ALA A 108 -12.78 -20.67 -10.97
C ALA A 108 -12.82 -20.67 -9.43
N GLU A 109 -11.68 -20.49 -8.76
CA GLU A 109 -11.61 -20.34 -7.30
C GLU A 109 -12.45 -19.15 -6.81
N ARG A 110 -12.38 -18.01 -7.49
CA ARG A 110 -13.21 -16.83 -7.16
C ARG A 110 -14.70 -17.12 -7.35
N LYS A 111 -15.09 -17.73 -8.48
CA LYS A 111 -16.49 -18.11 -8.73
C LYS A 111 -17.01 -19.08 -7.66
N ARG A 112 -16.18 -20.05 -7.23
CA ARG A 112 -16.54 -20.98 -6.14
C ARG A 112 -16.67 -20.28 -4.80
N LYS A 113 -15.80 -19.32 -4.47
CA LYS A 113 -15.92 -18.51 -3.24
C LYS A 113 -17.16 -17.63 -3.26
N GLN A 114 -17.47 -17.00 -4.39
CA GLN A 114 -18.70 -16.23 -4.55
C GLN A 114 -19.94 -17.13 -4.39
N ALA A 115 -19.95 -18.31 -5.03
CA ALA A 115 -21.04 -19.28 -4.91
C ALA A 115 -21.18 -19.86 -3.49
N GLY A 116 -20.06 -20.18 -2.83
CA GLY A 116 -20.05 -20.73 -1.47
C GLY A 116 -20.43 -19.70 -0.40
N ASN A 117 -20.11 -18.41 -0.63
CA ASN A 117 -20.59 -17.33 0.22
C ASN A 117 -22.08 -17.03 0.00
N SER A 118 -22.63 -17.37 -1.18
CA SER A 118 -24.03 -17.18 -1.51
C SER A 118 -24.90 -18.41 -1.23
N ASP A 119 -24.36 -19.49 -0.66
CA ASP A 119 -25.12 -20.69 -0.32
C ASP A 119 -25.67 -20.53 1.11
N PRO A 120 -26.95 -20.12 1.28
CA PRO A 120 -27.55 -19.91 2.60
C PRO A 120 -27.72 -21.22 3.38
N THR A 121 -27.61 -22.39 2.73
CA THR A 121 -27.88 -23.69 3.36
C THR A 121 -26.77 -24.17 4.29
N ARG A 122 -25.57 -23.56 4.22
CA ARG A 122 -24.42 -23.99 5.02
C ARG A 122 -24.36 -23.42 6.44
N GLY A 123 -25.32 -22.56 6.81
CA GLY A 123 -25.43 -21.95 8.14
C GLY A 123 -26.25 -22.75 9.16
N HIS A 124 -26.97 -23.80 8.74
CA HIS A 124 -27.86 -24.58 9.62
C HIS A 124 -27.49 -26.06 9.65
N ALA A 125 -26.25 -26.37 10.03
CA ALA A 125 -25.84 -27.75 10.29
C ALA A 125 -24.82 -27.83 11.45
N SER A 126 -25.14 -27.24 12.61
CA SER A 126 -24.63 -27.69 13.92
C SER A 126 -25.07 -26.76 15.06
N SER A 127 -26.23 -27.04 15.68
CA SER A 127 -26.49 -27.05 17.13
C SER A 127 -27.97 -27.26 17.36
#